data_AF-P14934-F1
#
_entry.id   AF-P14934-F1
#
_cell.length_a   1.000
_cell.length_b   1.000
_cell.length_c   1.000
_cell.angle_alpha   90.00
_cell.angle_beta   90.00
_cell.angle_gamma   90.00
#
_symmetry.space_group_name_H-M   'P 1'
#
loop_
_entity.id
_entity.type
_entity.pdbx_description
1 polymer ?
#
loop_
_entity_poly.entity_id
_entity_poly.type
_entity_poly.pdbx_seq_one_letter_code
_entity_poly.pdbx_strand_id
1 'polypeptide(L)'
;MPLSLATSNRVPEAWRDLIISAMSNLAPLGRDPNTKEFTDELHHLSGEDMGTVMEILGIAVAEGFLEYDDHYRLILGPAGEEYVRLSSRVKVEETRRLTLRRALRRFRDKRRACRHLSLGDKALYDYYYHGGL
;
A
#
# COMPACT_ATOMS: atom_id res chain seq x y z
N MET A 1 -11.24 -10.53 -28.98
CA MET A 1 -9.96 -10.32 -28.28
C MET A 1 -10.28 -10.01 -26.82
N PRO A 2 -9.78 -10.75 -25.82
CA PRO A 2 -9.96 -10.33 -24.44
C PRO A 2 -9.04 -9.13 -24.19
N LEU A 3 -9.60 -8.09 -23.60
CA LEU A 3 -8.91 -6.83 -23.29
C LEU A 3 -7.60 -7.14 -22.55
N SER A 4 -6.50 -6.69 -23.15
CA SER A 4 -5.17 -6.72 -22.55
C SER A 4 -5.27 -6.10 -21.15
N LEU A 5 -4.61 -6.74 -20.18
CA LEU A 5 -4.15 -6.14 -18.93
C LEU A 5 -3.33 -4.90 -19.27
N ALA A 6 -4.01 -3.80 -19.56
CA ALA A 6 -3.48 -2.48 -19.29
C ALA A 6 -3.48 -2.41 -17.77
N THR A 7 -2.38 -2.85 -17.16
CA THR A 7 -1.96 -2.34 -15.86
C THR A 7 -1.90 -0.83 -16.04
N SER A 8 -3.03 -0.17 -15.79
CA SER A 8 -3.11 1.26 -15.92
C SER A 8 -2.29 1.86 -14.78
N ASN A 9 -1.06 2.18 -15.12
CA ASN A 9 -0.12 2.85 -14.23
C ASN A 9 -0.32 4.38 -14.28
N ARG A 10 -1.48 4.89 -14.71
CA ARG A 10 -1.69 6.34 -14.82
C ARG A 10 -1.95 7.03 -13.49
N VAL A 11 -2.46 6.31 -12.48
CA VAL A 11 -2.42 6.83 -11.11
C VAL A 11 -0.97 6.75 -10.63
N PRO A 12 -0.28 7.86 -10.34
CA PRO A 12 1.10 7.81 -9.88
C PRO A 12 1.19 7.05 -8.55
N GLU A 13 2.27 6.31 -8.33
CA GLU A 13 2.43 5.44 -7.15
C GLU A 13 2.26 6.20 -5.82
N ALA A 14 2.84 7.40 -5.71
CA ALA A 14 2.67 8.26 -4.55
C ALA A 14 1.19 8.61 -4.26
N TRP A 15 0.39 8.81 -5.31
CA TRP A 15 -1.03 9.07 -5.18
C TRP A 15 -1.83 7.82 -4.80
N ARG A 16 -1.43 6.62 -5.25
CA ARG A 16 -2.07 5.37 -4.81
C ARG A 16 -1.93 5.15 -3.31
N ASP A 17 -0.73 5.39 -2.78
CA ASP A 17 -0.47 5.29 -1.34
C ASP A 17 -1.23 6.35 -0.55
N LEU A 18 -1.35 7.58 -1.06
CA LEU A 18 -2.15 8.64 -0.46
C LEU A 18 -3.65 8.29 -0.46
N ILE A 19 -4.19 7.79 -1.58
CA ILE A 19 -5.59 7.32 -1.69
C ILE A 19 -5.90 6.26 -0.64
N ILE A 20 -5.03 5.25 -0.53
CA ILE A 20 -5.21 4.19 0.47
C ILE A 20 -5.08 4.72 1.89
N SER A 21 -4.18 5.68 2.13
CA SER A 21 -4.03 6.31 3.44
C SER A 21 -5.26 7.11 3.82
N ALA A 22 -5.82 7.91 2.91
CA ALA A 22 -7.06 8.65 3.13
C ALA A 22 -8.23 7.71 3.44
N MET A 23 -8.39 6.61 2.67
CA MET A 23 -9.43 5.61 2.93
C MET A 23 -9.24 4.96 4.30
N SER A 24 -8.01 4.63 4.66
CA SER A 24 -7.68 4.01 5.96
C SER A 24 -7.89 4.95 7.14
N ASN A 25 -7.70 6.25 6.96
CA ASN A 25 -7.94 7.27 7.99
C ASN A 25 -9.44 7.48 8.26
N LEU A 26 -10.27 7.28 7.22
CA LEU A 26 -11.71 7.52 7.30
C LEU A 26 -12.51 6.26 7.67
N ALA A 27 -11.99 5.06 7.36
CA ALA A 27 -12.59 3.77 7.73
C ALA A 27 -12.89 3.57 9.25
N PRO A 28 -12.09 4.08 10.23
CA PRO A 28 -12.33 3.85 11.65
C PRO A 28 -13.58 4.55 12.20
N LEU A 29 -14.24 5.43 11.44
CA LEU A 29 -15.39 6.21 11.93
C LEU A 29 -16.71 5.43 11.94
N GLY A 30 -16.74 4.16 11.52
CA GLY A 30 -17.98 3.37 11.44
C GLY A 30 -19.02 3.97 10.48
N ARG A 31 -18.58 4.91 9.64
CA ARG A 31 -19.30 5.52 8.53
C ARG A 31 -18.33 5.53 7.36
N ASP A 32 -18.76 4.99 6.22
CA ASP A 32 -17.97 5.13 5.00
C ASP A 32 -17.97 6.62 4.62
N PRO A 33 -16.79 7.23 4.40
CA PRO A 33 -16.69 8.64 4.11
C PRO A 33 -17.48 8.98 2.85
N ASN A 34 -18.21 10.10 2.90
CA ASN A 34 -18.78 10.63 1.68
C ASN A 34 -17.67 11.17 0.77
N THR A 35 -17.95 11.31 -0.52
CA THR A 35 -16.97 11.74 -1.53
C THR A 35 -16.29 13.07 -1.16
N LYS A 36 -16.99 13.99 -0.50
CA LYS A 36 -16.39 15.26 -0.06
C LYS A 36 -15.37 15.05 1.07
N GLU A 37 -15.72 14.29 2.10
CA GLU A 37 -14.80 13.97 3.21
C GLU A 37 -13.54 13.28 2.69
N PHE A 38 -13.71 12.37 1.72
CA PHE A 38 -12.58 11.71 1.07
C PHE A 38 -11.69 12.70 0.31
N THR A 39 -12.28 13.58 -0.50
CA THR A 39 -11.53 14.59 -1.25
C THR A 39 -10.82 15.58 -0.34
N ASP A 40 -11.47 16.03 0.74
CA ASP A 40 -10.90 16.95 1.73
C ASP A 40 -9.71 16.29 2.47
N GLU A 41 -9.80 15.00 2.82
CA GLU A 41 -8.69 14.25 3.42
C GLU A 41 -7.53 14.07 2.43
N LEU A 42 -7.82 13.79 1.16
CA LEU A 42 -6.79 13.67 0.12
C LEU A 42 -6.04 14.99 -0.09
N HIS A 43 -6.78 16.10 -0.10
CA HIS A 43 -6.24 17.46 -0.15
C HIS A 43 -5.33 17.73 1.07
N HIS A 44 -5.78 17.36 2.27
CA HIS A 44 -4.99 17.52 3.49
C HIS A 44 -3.69 16.71 3.47
N LEU A 45 -3.75 15.44 3.07
CA LEU A 45 -2.58 14.54 3.06
C LEU A 45 -1.58 14.87 1.95
N SER A 46 -2.05 15.29 0.78
CA SER A 46 -1.18 15.62 -0.35
C SER A 46 -0.54 17.01 -0.23
N GLY A 47 -1.26 17.98 0.37
CA GLY A 47 -0.86 19.39 0.38
C GLY A 47 -0.98 20.08 -0.99
N GLU A 48 -1.53 19.40 -1.99
CA GLU A 48 -1.74 19.89 -3.35
C GLU A 48 -3.06 20.64 -3.46
N ASP A 49 -3.26 21.46 -4.49
CA ASP A 49 -4.51 22.18 -4.66
C ASP A 49 -5.70 21.28 -5.05
N MET A 50 -6.91 21.78 -4.80
CA MET A 50 -8.14 21.01 -5.01
C MET A 50 -8.35 20.64 -6.51
N GLY A 51 -7.81 21.42 -7.44
CA GLY A 51 -7.86 21.10 -8.87
C GLY A 51 -7.05 19.84 -9.19
N THR A 52 -5.82 19.76 -8.69
CA THR A 52 -4.97 18.57 -8.81
C THR A 52 -5.59 17.35 -8.14
N VAL A 53 -6.16 17.51 -6.94
CA VAL A 53 -6.85 16.41 -6.25
C VAL A 53 -8.00 15.86 -7.09
N MET A 54 -8.85 16.74 -7.65
CA MET A 54 -9.97 16.34 -8.48
C MET A 54 -9.52 15.68 -9.80
N GLU A 55 -8.43 16.16 -10.40
CA GLU A 55 -7.83 15.53 -11.59
C GLU A 55 -7.36 14.10 -11.28
N ILE A 56 -6.64 13.91 -10.17
CA ILE A 56 -6.16 12.60 -9.74
C ILE A 56 -7.32 11.66 -9.41
N LEU A 57 -8.37 12.14 -8.75
CA LEU A 57 -9.58 11.34 -8.51
C LEU A 57 -10.26 10.94 -9.82
N GLY A 58 -10.34 11.84 -10.79
CA GLY A 58 -10.85 11.55 -12.13
C GLY A 58 -10.05 10.45 -12.84
N ILE A 59 -8.72 10.52 -12.76
CA ILE A 59 -7.83 9.47 -13.28
C ILE A 59 -8.04 8.17 -12.51
N ALA A 60 -8.08 8.20 -11.18
CA ALA A 60 -8.25 7.01 -10.35
C ALA A 60 -9.56 6.27 -10.65
N VAL A 61 -10.65 7.00 -10.91
CA VAL A 61 -11.93 6.41 -11.33
C VAL A 61 -11.87 5.89 -12.76
N ALA A 62 -11.33 6.66 -13.70
CA ALA A 62 -11.23 6.26 -15.10
C ALA A 62 -10.39 4.99 -15.30
N GLU A 63 -9.39 4.78 -14.43
CA GLU A 63 -8.47 3.65 -14.49
C GLU A 63 -8.91 2.47 -13.59
N GLY A 64 -10.08 2.55 -12.95
CA GLY A 64 -10.63 1.49 -12.10
C GLY A 64 -9.85 1.25 -10.79
N PHE A 65 -9.05 2.23 -10.38
CA PHE A 65 -8.42 2.22 -9.05
C PHE A 65 -9.45 2.58 -7.97
N LEU A 66 -10.35 3.50 -8.29
CA LEU A 66 -11.52 3.86 -7.49
C LEU A 66 -12.80 3.60 -8.29
N GLU A 67 -13.90 3.39 -7.59
CA GLU A 67 -15.24 3.26 -8.16
C GLU A 67 -16.24 4.03 -7.29
N TYR A 68 -17.40 4.37 -7.88
CA TYR A 68 -18.53 4.84 -7.11
C TYR A 68 -19.41 3.64 -6.74
N ASP A 69 -19.77 3.53 -5.46
CA ASP A 69 -20.79 2.59 -5.02
C ASP A 69 -22.21 3.11 -5.35
N ASP A 70 -23.23 2.32 -5.00
CA ASP A 70 -24.64 2.66 -5.22
C ASP A 70 -25.10 3.96 -4.49
N HIS A 71 -24.31 4.45 -3.54
CA HIS A 71 -24.55 5.68 -2.79
C HIS A 71 -23.67 6.84 -3.27
N TYR A 72 -23.03 6.72 -4.43
CA TYR A 72 -22.09 7.71 -4.98
C TYR A 72 -20.88 7.99 -4.05
N ARG A 73 -20.45 7.00 -3.28
CA ARG A 73 -19.25 7.05 -2.44
C ARG A 73 -18.07 6.43 -3.16
N LEU A 74 -16.88 7.00 -3.00
CA LEU A 74 -15.66 6.45 -3.57
C LEU A 74 -15.20 5.23 -2.75
N ILE A 75 -15.11 4.08 -3.42
CA ILE A 75 -14.57 2.82 -2.90
C ILE A 75 -13.38 2.34 -3.74
N LEU A 76 -12.62 1.37 -3.24
CA LEU A 76 -11.55 0.76 -4.05
C LEU A 76 -12.17 -0.03 -5.20
N GLY A 77 -11.66 0.23 -6.39
CA GLY A 77 -11.93 -0.61 -7.55
C GLY A 77 -11.03 -1.82 -7.64
N PRO A 78 -11.12 -2.64 -8.70
CA PRO A 78 -10.46 -3.94 -8.74
C PRO A 78 -8.94 -3.76 -8.83
N ALA A 79 -8.48 -2.68 -9.49
CA ALA A 79 -7.08 -2.32 -9.54
C ALA A 79 -6.58 -1.78 -8.18
N GLY A 80 -7.44 -1.06 -7.45
CA GLY A 80 -7.14 -0.57 -6.10
C GLY A 80 -7.02 -1.71 -5.09
N GLU A 81 -7.97 -2.65 -5.10
CA GLU A 81 -7.93 -3.86 -4.29
C GLU A 81 -6.71 -4.73 -4.60
N GLU A 82 -6.40 -4.91 -5.88
CA GLU A 82 -5.20 -5.62 -6.30
C GLU A 82 -3.94 -4.93 -5.78
N TYR A 83 -3.85 -3.61 -5.87
CA TYR A 83 -2.74 -2.86 -5.32
C TYR A 83 -2.65 -3.04 -3.81
N VAL A 84 -3.73 -2.91 -3.04
CA VAL A 84 -3.71 -3.17 -1.58
C VAL A 84 -3.23 -4.59 -1.29
N ARG A 85 -3.71 -5.59 -2.04
CA ARG A 85 -3.32 -6.99 -1.89
C ARG A 85 -1.82 -7.19 -2.17
N LEU A 86 -1.27 -6.56 -3.20
CA LEU A 86 0.15 -6.63 -3.53
C LEU A 86 1.00 -5.85 -2.51
N SER A 87 0.60 -4.63 -2.17
CA SER A 87 1.27 -3.74 -1.21
C SER A 87 1.23 -4.30 0.21
N SER A 88 0.18 -5.03 0.59
CA SER A 88 0.12 -5.73 1.89
C SER A 88 1.18 -6.83 1.98
N ARG A 89 1.47 -7.53 0.87
CA ARG A 89 2.58 -8.50 0.83
C ARG A 89 3.92 -7.80 0.99
N VAL A 90 4.13 -6.69 0.25
CA VAL A 90 5.38 -5.92 0.30
C VAL A 90 5.60 -5.30 1.68
N LYS A 91 4.59 -4.65 2.29
CA LYS A 91 4.69 -4.06 3.63
C LYS A 91 4.91 -5.12 4.71
N VAL A 92 4.32 -6.32 4.61
CA VAL A 92 4.59 -7.42 5.54
C VAL A 92 6.02 -7.93 5.41
N GLU A 93 6.53 -8.08 4.18
CA GLU A 93 7.91 -8.50 3.92
C GLU A 93 8.92 -7.45 4.40
N GLU A 94 8.64 -6.17 4.17
CA GLU A 94 9.49 -5.06 4.58
C GLU A 94 9.49 -4.89 6.11
N THR A 95 8.33 -5.05 6.75
CA THR A 95 8.21 -5.07 8.22
C THR A 95 8.95 -6.27 8.81
N ARG A 96 8.87 -7.45 8.19
CA ARG A 96 9.65 -8.64 8.58
C ARG A 96 11.14 -8.38 8.43
N ARG A 97 11.58 -7.78 7.33
CA ARG A 97 12.99 -7.44 7.07
C ARG A 97 13.52 -6.40 8.07
N LEU A 98 12.72 -5.41 8.44
CA LEU A 98 13.05 -4.43 9.47
C LEU A 98 13.15 -5.07 10.86
N THR A 99 12.22 -5.96 11.20
CA THR A 99 12.22 -6.70 12.47
C THR A 99 13.44 -7.60 12.56
N LEU A 100 13.76 -8.33 11.49
CA LEU A 100 14.96 -9.14 11.34
C LEU A 100 16.23 -8.28 11.51
N ARG A 101 16.34 -7.15 10.81
CA ARG A 101 17.47 -6.22 10.96
C ARG A 101 17.64 -5.71 12.39
N ARG A 102 16.54 -5.36 13.07
CA ARG A 102 16.55 -4.93 14.48
C ARG A 102 16.99 -6.06 15.41
N ALA A 103 16.49 -7.28 15.20
CA ALA A 103 16.89 -8.45 15.96
C ALA A 103 18.39 -8.73 15.80
N LEU A 104 18.90 -8.71 14.57
CA LEU A 104 20.31 -8.95 14.26
C LEU A 104 21.24 -7.87 14.82
N ARG A 105 20.81 -6.60 14.86
CA ARG A 105 21.61 -5.49 15.44
C ARG A 105 21.91 -5.69 16.93
N ARG A 106 21.09 -6.44 17.67
CA ARG A 106 21.32 -6.74 19.10
C ARG A 106 22.48 -7.73 19.31
N PHE A 107 22.89 -8.44 18.26
CA PHE A 107 23.97 -9.41 18.34
C PHE A 107 25.23 -8.84 17.70
N ARG A 108 26.27 -8.65 18.50
CA ARG A 108 27.59 -8.18 18.04
C ARG A 108 28.24 -9.14 17.04
N ASP A 109 27.86 -10.42 17.08
CA ASP A 109 28.29 -11.48 16.16
C ASP A 109 27.08 -12.06 15.41
N LYS A 110 27.08 -11.90 14.07
CA LYS A 110 26.01 -12.35 13.17
C LYS A 110 25.82 -13.88 13.19
N ARG A 111 26.87 -14.67 13.48
CA ARG A 111 26.76 -16.14 13.56
C ARG A 111 26.02 -16.61 14.81
N ARG A 112 26.12 -15.87 15.93
CA ARG A 112 25.30 -16.14 17.13
C ARG A 112 23.86 -15.72 16.93
N ALA A 113 23.63 -14.60 16.24
CA ALA A 113 22.29 -14.08 15.96
C ALA A 113 21.39 -15.11 15.24
N CYS A 114 21.93 -15.83 14.25
CA CYS A 114 21.20 -16.83 13.48
C CYS A 114 20.71 -18.04 14.28
N ARG A 115 21.28 -18.32 15.47
CA ARG A 115 20.81 -19.41 16.35
C ARG A 115 19.55 -19.03 17.14
N HIS A 116 19.25 -17.74 17.24
CA HIS A 116 18.11 -17.21 17.98
C HIS A 116 16.96 -16.75 17.06
N LEU A 117 17.11 -16.88 15.74
CA LEU A 117 16.05 -16.59 14.78
C LEU A 117 15.08 -17.78 14.68
N SER A 118 13.80 -17.47 14.48
CA SER A 118 12.81 -18.48 14.10
C SER A 118 13.16 -19.08 12.73
N LEU A 119 12.66 -20.29 12.43
CA LEU A 119 12.90 -20.94 11.13
C LEU A 119 12.52 -20.04 9.94
N GLY A 120 11.41 -19.30 10.06
CA GLY A 120 10.96 -18.36 9.02
C GLY A 120 11.89 -17.14 8.88
N ASP A 121 12.40 -16.60 9.98
CA ASP A 121 13.32 -15.45 9.97
C ASP A 121 14.71 -15.83 9.45
N LYS A 122 15.13 -17.08 9.68
CA LYS A 122 16.40 -17.62 9.18
C LYS A 122 16.39 -17.79 7.67
N ALA A 123 15.31 -18.31 7.10
CA ALA A 123 15.13 -18.41 5.64
C ALA A 123 15.19 -17.01 4.99
N LEU A 124 14.57 -16.01 5.61
CA LEU A 124 14.65 -14.62 5.18
C LEU A 124 16.08 -14.06 5.26
N TYR A 125 16.80 -14.34 6.35
CA TYR A 125 18.20 -13.91 6.50
C TYR A 125 19.10 -14.52 5.43
N ASP A 126 19.01 -15.82 5.19
CA ASP A 126 19.82 -16.53 4.20
C ASP A 126 19.51 -16.03 2.77
N TYR A 127 18.23 -15.81 2.44
CA TYR A 127 17.83 -15.23 1.17
C TYR A 127 18.42 -13.83 0.93
N TYR A 128 18.34 -12.93 1.90
CA TYR A 128 18.74 -11.52 1.70
C TYR A 128 20.24 -11.23 1.93
N TYR A 129 20.94 -12.00 2.76
CA TYR A 129 22.32 -11.72 3.15
C TYR A 129 23.32 -12.75 2.65
N HIS A 130 22.87 -13.95 2.30
CA HIS A 130 23.69 -14.98 1.70
C HIS A 130 23.28 -15.29 0.26
N GLY A 131 22.21 -14.66 -0.25
CA GLY A 131 21.77 -14.81 -1.64
C GLY A 131 21.28 -16.23 -1.95
N GLY A 132 20.65 -16.90 -0.98
CA GLY A 132 20.33 -18.34 -1.06
C GLY A 132 19.76 -18.73 -2.44
N LEU A 133 20.32 -19.72 -3.14
CA LEU A 133 21.07 -20.91 -2.70
C LEU A 133 22.59 -20.73 -2.47
#